data_AF-A0A9J6EPT1-F1
#
_entry.id   AF-A0A9J6EPT1-F1
#
_cell.length_a   1.000
_cell.length_b   1.000
_cell.length_c   1.000
_cell.angle_alpha   90.00
_cell.angle_beta   90.00
_cell.angle_gamma   90.00
#
_symmetry.space_group_name_H-M   'P 1'
#
loop_
_entity.id
_entity.type
_entity.pdbx_description
1 polymer ?
#
loop_
_entity_poly.entity_id
_entity_poly.type
_entity_poly.pdbx_seq_one_letter_code
_entity_poly.pdbx_strand_id
1 'polypeptide(L)'
;MSSVLHAADGTHAALSDLRLFLAGTSSYDSKIRASDVAQAAIRLLRTLPVAREAVLEYMHNLFDDAVGRHIVRLDSEESVPSVEERDVEDVQGVLSGFIESNLSAWAPIISGWSLELLGHLTRKYADRRIVHSGLAEVLQMWMACPPTRALIELTTKCLSTLIDTNPDKCIDALLETSVQHSPHFDWVVAHIGSCFPHTVITRVLACGLKDFVSHEDEDGDRARVPKLASVVGILGHLAGQHAADIRAALVSLMQQSFAASPTREQLAAIPFLLQLASMSEHLLDAVVSEFTRVRE
;
A
#
# COMPACT_ATOMS: atom_id res chain seq x y z
N MET A 1 40.10 -20.18 -15.15
CA MET A 1 40.09 -21.08 -13.98
C MET A 1 39.51 -20.43 -12.73
N SER A 2 39.78 -19.15 -12.44
CA SER A 2 39.17 -18.42 -11.30
C SER A 2 37.62 -18.31 -11.36
N SER A 3 37.05 -18.07 -12.55
CA SER A 3 35.58 -17.96 -12.72
C SER A 3 34.82 -19.29 -12.51
N VAL A 4 35.45 -20.45 -12.72
CA VAL A 4 34.81 -21.77 -12.55
C VAL A 4 34.80 -22.19 -11.09
N LEU A 5 35.84 -21.83 -10.32
CA LEU A 5 35.91 -22.05 -8.88
C LEU A 5 34.89 -21.18 -8.14
N HIS A 6 34.70 -19.92 -8.54
CA HIS A 6 33.68 -19.04 -7.95
C HIS A 6 32.24 -19.53 -8.21
N ALA A 7 31.99 -20.14 -9.37
CA ALA A 7 30.68 -20.69 -9.72
C ALA A 7 30.36 -21.99 -8.95
N ALA A 8 31.37 -22.83 -8.68
CA ALA A 8 31.22 -24.05 -7.88
C ALA A 8 30.98 -23.75 -6.38
N ASP A 9 31.64 -22.72 -5.85
CA ASP A 9 31.48 -22.30 -4.44
C ASP A 9 30.10 -21.64 -4.21
N GLY A 10 29.64 -20.84 -5.17
CA GLY A 10 28.31 -20.22 -5.14
C GLY A 10 27.15 -21.23 -5.23
N THR A 11 27.33 -22.33 -5.96
CA THR A 11 26.30 -23.39 -6.08
C THR A 11 26.21 -24.25 -4.82
N HIS A 12 27.33 -24.52 -4.15
CA HIS A 12 27.33 -25.23 -2.86
C HIS A 12 26.68 -24.40 -1.75
N ALA A 13 26.97 -23.10 -1.67
CA ALA A 13 26.37 -22.19 -0.71
C ALA A 13 24.84 -22.05 -0.90
N ALA A 14 24.38 -21.91 -2.16
CA ALA A 14 22.96 -21.84 -2.48
C ALA A 14 22.21 -23.14 -2.11
N LEU A 15 22.84 -24.31 -2.32
CA LEU A 15 22.26 -25.60 -1.92
C LEU A 15 22.18 -25.77 -0.40
N SER A 16 23.16 -25.29 0.36
CA SER A 16 23.08 -25.30 1.84
C SER A 16 21.98 -24.38 2.35
N ASP A 17 21.83 -23.18 1.78
CA ASP A 17 20.77 -22.26 2.14
C ASP A 17 19.39 -22.82 1.79
N LEU A 18 19.25 -23.46 0.63
CA LEU A 18 18.01 -24.11 0.22
C LEU A 18 17.62 -25.24 1.19
N ARG A 19 18.58 -26.07 1.59
CA ARG A 19 18.33 -27.15 2.56
C ARG A 19 17.92 -26.60 3.92
N LEU A 20 18.59 -25.56 4.39
CA LEU A 20 18.27 -24.89 5.66
C LEU A 20 16.87 -24.26 5.60
N PHE A 21 16.54 -23.59 4.50
CA PHE A 21 15.23 -23.00 4.28
C PHE A 21 14.11 -24.05 4.25
N LEU A 22 14.29 -25.14 3.50
CA LEU A 22 13.31 -26.23 3.43
C LEU A 22 13.15 -26.94 4.78
N ALA A 23 14.24 -27.19 5.50
CA ALA A 23 14.19 -27.82 6.82
C ALA A 23 13.49 -26.92 7.86
N GLY A 24 13.75 -25.61 7.80
CA GLY A 24 13.15 -24.62 8.71
C GLY A 24 11.66 -24.37 8.47
N THR A 25 11.22 -24.37 7.22
CA THR A 25 9.82 -24.11 6.84
C THR A 25 8.89 -25.32 6.99
N SER A 26 9.45 -26.53 6.99
CA SER A 26 8.67 -27.77 7.03
C SER A 26 8.31 -28.26 8.45
N SER A 27 8.59 -27.45 9.48
CA SER A 27 8.35 -27.75 10.91
C SER A 27 8.92 -29.09 11.43
N TYR A 28 9.75 -29.78 10.65
CA TYR A 28 10.28 -31.11 11.04
C TYR A 28 11.37 -31.04 12.11
N ASP A 29 12.03 -29.89 12.30
CA ASP A 29 13.10 -29.73 13.27
C ASP A 29 12.95 -28.45 14.10
N SER A 30 12.43 -28.58 15.32
CA SER A 30 12.23 -27.49 16.28
C SER A 30 13.55 -26.87 16.79
N LYS A 31 14.72 -27.36 16.34
CA LYS A 31 16.04 -26.86 16.72
C LYS A 31 16.56 -25.76 15.79
N ILE A 32 15.96 -25.58 14.61
CA ILE A 32 16.38 -24.56 13.66
C ILE A 32 15.79 -23.22 14.10
N ARG A 33 16.64 -22.21 14.33
CA ARG A 33 16.20 -20.88 14.75
C ARG A 33 15.56 -20.17 13.57
N ALA A 34 14.43 -19.49 13.80
CA ALA A 34 13.73 -18.72 12.78
C ALA A 34 14.63 -17.67 12.08
N SER A 35 15.55 -17.05 12.84
CA SER A 35 16.53 -16.11 12.29
C SER A 35 17.53 -16.76 11.33
N ASP A 36 17.92 -18.02 11.55
CA ASP A 36 18.79 -18.74 10.62
C ASP A 36 18.06 -19.07 9.31
N VAL A 37 16.76 -19.39 9.40
CA VAL A 37 15.87 -19.64 8.24
C VAL A 37 15.63 -18.35 7.46
N ALA A 38 15.36 -17.24 8.16
CA ALA A 38 15.18 -15.92 7.55
C ALA A 38 16.45 -15.48 6.80
N GLN A 39 17.63 -15.68 7.39
CA GLN A 39 18.88 -15.34 6.73
C GLN A 39 19.18 -16.23 5.51
N ALA A 40 18.83 -17.52 5.57
CA ALA A 40 18.91 -18.40 4.40
C ALA A 40 17.94 -17.96 3.28
N ALA A 41 16.70 -17.60 3.64
CA ALA A 41 15.70 -17.09 2.72
C ALA A 41 16.18 -15.81 2.02
N ILE A 42 16.74 -14.87 2.78
CA ILE A 42 17.39 -13.65 2.29
C ILE A 42 18.48 -13.95 1.25
N ARG A 43 19.35 -14.94 1.51
CA ARG A 43 20.42 -15.33 0.57
C ARG A 43 19.85 -16.01 -0.68
N LEU A 44 18.81 -16.83 -0.55
CA LEU A 44 18.12 -17.45 -1.68
C LEU A 44 17.43 -16.43 -2.57
N LEU A 45 16.81 -15.40 -2.00
CA LEU A 45 16.15 -14.34 -2.74
C LEU A 45 17.10 -13.64 -3.73
N ARG A 46 18.39 -13.52 -3.35
CA ARG A 46 19.48 -12.98 -4.18
C ARG A 46 19.94 -13.93 -5.28
N THR A 47 20.09 -15.19 -4.93
CA THR A 47 20.90 -16.14 -5.70
C THR A 47 20.07 -17.10 -6.56
N LEU A 48 18.80 -17.32 -6.20
CA LEU A 48 17.96 -18.32 -6.82
C LEU A 48 16.58 -17.75 -7.20
N PRO A 49 16.40 -17.27 -8.45
CA PRO A 49 15.14 -16.68 -8.90
C PRO A 49 13.91 -17.57 -8.71
N VAL A 50 14.06 -18.89 -8.86
CA VAL A 50 12.97 -19.86 -8.69
C VAL A 50 12.52 -20.04 -7.23
N ALA A 51 13.30 -19.56 -6.25
CA ALA A 51 12.93 -19.60 -4.84
C ALA A 51 12.23 -18.31 -4.37
N ARG A 52 12.14 -17.28 -5.21
CA ARG A 52 11.67 -15.95 -4.80
C ARG A 52 10.26 -15.98 -4.23
N GLU A 53 9.32 -16.65 -4.92
CA GLU A 53 7.93 -16.75 -4.45
C GLU A 53 7.85 -17.44 -3.09
N ALA A 54 8.50 -18.60 -2.94
CA ALA A 54 8.52 -19.33 -1.67
C ALA A 54 9.16 -18.51 -0.53
N VAL A 55 10.21 -17.74 -0.83
CA VAL A 55 10.85 -16.85 0.15
C VAL A 55 9.93 -15.69 0.53
N LEU A 56 9.27 -15.06 -0.44
CA LEU A 56 8.33 -13.96 -0.17
C LEU A 56 7.10 -14.45 0.62
N GLU A 57 6.65 -15.67 0.38
CA GLU A 57 5.60 -16.34 1.18
C GLU A 57 6.07 -16.61 2.62
N TYR A 58 7.31 -17.06 2.81
CA TYR A 58 7.89 -17.18 4.15
C TYR A 58 7.94 -15.83 4.87
N MET A 59 8.39 -14.78 4.16
CA MET A 59 8.42 -13.42 4.70
C MET A 59 7.01 -12.89 4.98
N HIS A 60 6.01 -13.22 4.16
CA HIS A 60 4.60 -12.88 4.41
C HIS A 60 4.15 -13.40 5.78
N ASN A 61 4.39 -14.67 6.06
CA ASN A 61 4.05 -15.29 7.35
C ASN A 61 4.82 -14.67 8.52
N LEU A 62 6.10 -14.32 8.34
CA LEU A 62 6.90 -13.62 9.35
C LEU A 62 6.27 -12.26 9.74
N PHE A 63 5.85 -11.48 8.75
CA PHE A 63 5.20 -10.18 8.96
C PHE A 63 3.82 -10.35 9.61
N ASP A 64 3.02 -11.32 9.16
CA ASP A 64 1.70 -11.64 9.72
C ASP A 64 1.79 -12.01 11.20
N ASP A 65 2.72 -12.88 11.58
CA ASP A 65 2.96 -13.24 12.98
C ASP A 65 3.40 -12.03 13.81
N ALA A 66 4.27 -11.18 13.26
CA ALA A 66 4.76 -9.98 13.94
C ALA A 66 3.64 -8.95 14.17
N VAL A 67 2.77 -8.73 13.18
CA VAL A 67 1.59 -7.87 13.31
C VAL A 67 0.60 -8.45 14.30
N GLY A 68 0.29 -9.73 14.21
CA GLY A 68 -0.62 -10.41 15.13
C GLY A 68 -0.19 -10.24 16.59
N ARG A 69 1.11 -10.40 16.88
CA ARG A 69 1.68 -10.16 18.20
C ARG A 69 1.62 -8.69 18.61
N HIS A 70 1.89 -7.76 17.70
CA HIS A 70 1.75 -6.33 17.98
C HIS A 70 0.31 -5.98 18.38
N ILE A 71 -0.69 -6.48 17.65
CA ILE A 71 -2.11 -6.24 17.96
C ILE A 71 -2.48 -6.81 19.32
N VAL A 72 -2.05 -8.05 19.64
CA VAL A 72 -2.25 -8.62 20.99
C VAL A 72 -1.56 -7.79 22.06
N ARG A 73 -0.37 -7.25 21.78
CA ARG A 73 0.34 -6.35 22.69
C ARG A 73 -0.39 -5.02 22.86
N LEU A 74 -1.17 -4.55 21.91
CA LEU A 74 -2.03 -3.37 22.15
C LEU A 74 -3.17 -3.70 23.12
N ASP A 75 -3.54 -4.98 23.29
CA ASP A 75 -4.49 -5.48 24.29
C ASP A 75 -3.86 -5.68 25.68
N SER A 76 -2.54 -5.95 25.76
CA SER A 76 -1.81 -6.20 27.01
C SER A 76 -0.79 -5.09 27.30
N GLU A 77 -0.73 -4.52 28.50
CA GLU A 77 0.22 -3.43 28.87
C GLU A 77 1.73 -3.83 28.89
N GLU A 78 2.15 -4.84 28.13
CA GLU A 78 3.54 -5.29 28.01
C GLU A 78 4.33 -4.46 26.98
N SER A 79 5.52 -3.99 27.36
CA SER A 79 6.29 -2.98 26.60
C SER A 79 7.58 -3.47 25.97
N VAL A 80 7.89 -4.77 26.04
CA VAL A 80 9.21 -5.28 25.60
C VAL A 80 9.20 -5.63 24.10
N PRO A 81 10.17 -5.14 23.31
CA PRO A 81 10.33 -5.54 21.91
C PRO A 81 10.73 -7.02 21.79
N SER A 82 10.11 -7.74 20.83
CA SER A 82 10.27 -9.18 20.66
C SER A 82 11.40 -9.54 19.67
N VAL A 83 11.93 -10.77 19.72
CA VAL A 83 13.04 -11.22 18.86
C VAL A 83 12.68 -11.11 17.38
N GLU A 84 11.43 -11.37 17.03
CA GLU A 84 10.93 -11.40 15.66
C GLU A 84 10.69 -9.98 15.10
N GLU A 85 10.65 -8.93 15.93
CA GLU A 85 10.72 -7.54 15.43
C GLU A 85 12.08 -7.28 14.76
N ARG A 86 13.16 -7.95 15.21
CA ARG A 86 14.48 -7.88 14.55
C ARG A 86 14.52 -8.62 13.21
N ASP A 87 13.85 -9.77 13.13
CA ASP A 87 13.78 -10.52 11.87
C ASP A 87 13.05 -9.70 10.78
N VAL A 88 12.03 -8.92 11.17
CA VAL A 88 11.34 -7.97 10.27
C VAL A 88 12.27 -6.85 9.81
N GLU A 89 13.05 -6.25 10.72
CA GLU A 89 14.05 -5.23 10.39
C GLU A 89 15.12 -5.76 9.42
N ASP A 90 15.61 -6.98 9.64
CA ASP A 90 16.60 -7.62 8.76
C ASP A 90 16.02 -7.87 7.35
N VAL A 91 14.78 -8.36 7.26
CA VAL A 91 14.09 -8.54 5.97
C VAL A 91 13.89 -7.19 5.28
N GLN A 92 13.44 -6.16 6.01
CA GLN A 92 13.27 -4.81 5.47
C GLN A 92 14.59 -4.26 4.91
N GLY A 93 15.70 -4.42 5.63
CA GLY A 93 17.02 -3.98 5.20
C GLY A 93 17.47 -4.66 3.91
N VAL A 94 17.24 -5.96 3.78
CA VAL A 94 17.58 -6.73 2.58
C VAL A 94 16.74 -6.29 1.38
N LEU A 95 15.42 -6.21 1.53
CA LEU A 95 14.51 -5.79 0.46
C LEU A 95 14.83 -4.36 0.03
N SER A 96 15.12 -3.47 0.98
CA SER A 96 15.60 -2.11 0.72
C SER A 96 16.89 -2.08 -0.07
N GLY A 97 17.83 -2.97 0.22
CA GLY A 97 19.08 -3.12 -0.53
C GLY A 97 18.87 -3.64 -1.96
N PHE A 98 17.85 -4.46 -2.21
CA PHE A 98 17.52 -4.90 -3.57
C PHE A 98 16.96 -3.78 -4.42
N ILE A 99 16.05 -3.00 -3.84
CA ILE A 99 15.52 -1.77 -4.45
C ILE A 99 16.66 -0.84 -4.86
N GLU A 100 17.65 -0.62 -3.98
CA GLU A 100 18.83 0.21 -4.28
C GLU A 100 19.73 -0.40 -5.36
N SER A 101 19.89 -1.72 -5.39
CA SER A 101 20.79 -2.39 -6.33
C SER A 101 20.26 -2.46 -7.76
N ASN A 102 18.94 -2.66 -7.94
CA ASN A 102 18.29 -2.71 -9.24
C ASN A 102 16.80 -2.40 -9.10
N LEU A 103 16.52 -1.12 -9.08
CA LEU A 103 15.22 -0.55 -8.81
C LEU A 103 14.14 -0.98 -9.80
N SER A 104 14.42 -0.96 -11.11
CA SER A 104 13.43 -1.31 -12.13
C SER A 104 13.02 -2.79 -12.10
N ALA A 105 13.94 -3.67 -11.68
CA ALA A 105 13.65 -5.09 -11.57
C ALA A 105 12.92 -5.45 -10.27
N TRP A 106 13.30 -4.82 -9.16
CA TRP A 106 12.81 -5.21 -7.83
C TRP A 106 11.63 -4.37 -7.34
N ALA A 107 11.52 -3.11 -7.74
CA ALA A 107 10.44 -2.24 -7.25
C ALA A 107 9.05 -2.77 -7.56
N PRO A 108 8.73 -3.28 -8.77
CA PRO A 108 7.41 -3.83 -9.04
C PRO A 108 7.08 -5.07 -8.20
N ILE A 109 8.08 -5.94 -7.98
CA ILE A 109 7.92 -7.17 -7.21
C ILE A 109 7.69 -6.86 -5.74
N ILE A 110 8.55 -6.00 -5.16
CA ILE A 110 8.51 -5.68 -3.74
C ILE A 110 7.31 -4.79 -3.41
N SER A 111 6.98 -3.80 -4.26
CA SER A 111 5.78 -2.98 -4.04
C SER A 111 4.50 -3.79 -4.16
N GLY A 112 4.39 -4.68 -5.16
CA GLY A 112 3.23 -5.57 -5.30
C GLY A 112 3.04 -6.47 -4.08
N TRP A 113 4.11 -7.16 -3.65
CA TRP A 113 4.10 -7.99 -2.44
C TRP A 113 3.76 -7.19 -1.18
N SER A 114 4.35 -6.01 -0.98
CA SER A 114 4.09 -5.17 0.19
C SER A 114 2.65 -4.68 0.23
N LEU A 115 2.09 -4.25 -0.91
CA LEU A 115 0.70 -3.79 -1.00
C LEU A 115 -0.28 -4.92 -0.73
N GLU A 116 -0.07 -6.09 -1.33
CA GLU A 116 -0.91 -7.27 -1.11
C GLU A 116 -0.90 -7.70 0.37
N LEU A 117 0.28 -7.78 0.98
CA LEU A 117 0.43 -8.10 2.39
C LEU A 117 -0.22 -7.04 3.30
N LEU A 118 -0.04 -5.74 3.02
CA LEU A 118 -0.76 -4.68 3.74
C LEU A 118 -2.28 -4.83 3.62
N GLY A 119 -2.79 -5.18 2.43
CA GLY A 119 -4.20 -5.48 2.21
C GLY A 119 -4.69 -6.67 3.04
N HIS A 120 -3.90 -7.74 3.07
CA HIS A 120 -4.18 -8.94 3.87
C HIS A 120 -4.24 -8.61 5.37
N LEU A 121 -3.19 -7.98 5.91
CA LEU A 121 -3.05 -7.68 7.33
C LEU A 121 -4.15 -6.76 7.83
N THR A 122 -4.40 -5.66 7.10
CA THR A 122 -5.38 -4.65 7.53
C THR A 122 -6.79 -5.20 7.54
N ARG A 123 -7.12 -6.08 6.58
CA ARG A 123 -8.39 -6.81 6.56
C ARG A 123 -8.48 -7.86 7.66
N LYS A 124 -7.44 -8.69 7.84
CA LYS A 124 -7.41 -9.79 8.83
C LYS A 124 -7.60 -9.28 10.26
N TYR A 125 -7.03 -8.12 10.58
CA TYR A 125 -7.08 -7.54 11.93
C TYR A 125 -8.08 -6.37 12.07
N ALA A 126 -8.90 -6.10 11.05
CA ALA A 126 -9.88 -5.01 11.04
C ALA A 126 -10.88 -5.05 12.21
N ASP A 127 -11.44 -6.22 12.48
CA ASP A 127 -12.56 -6.37 13.42
C ASP A 127 -12.18 -6.14 14.89
N ARG A 128 -10.87 -6.18 15.22
CA ARG A 128 -10.46 -6.17 16.62
C ARG A 128 -10.53 -4.78 17.26
N ARG A 129 -10.37 -3.69 16.51
CA ARG A 129 -10.34 -2.30 17.05
C ARG A 129 -10.70 -1.17 16.08
N ILE A 130 -11.04 -1.45 14.81
CA ILE A 130 -11.07 -0.42 13.74
C ILE A 130 -12.48 0.14 13.44
N VAL A 131 -13.54 -0.45 14.02
CA VAL A 131 -14.94 -0.20 13.58
C VAL A 131 -15.47 1.20 13.95
N HIS A 132 -14.81 1.97 14.83
CA HIS A 132 -15.28 3.29 15.30
C HIS A 132 -14.25 4.42 15.22
N SER A 133 -13.07 4.18 14.64
CA SER A 133 -11.99 5.16 14.57
C SER A 133 -11.99 5.88 13.23
N GLY A 134 -11.77 7.20 13.26
CA GLY A 134 -11.58 7.99 12.03
C GLY A 134 -10.31 7.56 11.29
N LEU A 135 -10.25 7.83 9.98
CA LEU A 135 -9.13 7.43 9.12
C LEU A 135 -7.75 7.84 9.68
N ALA A 136 -7.66 9.03 10.30
CA ALA A 136 -6.43 9.51 10.93
C ALA A 136 -5.98 8.62 12.12
N GLU A 137 -6.90 8.17 12.97
CA GLU A 137 -6.58 7.29 14.10
C GLU A 137 -6.14 5.90 13.61
N VAL A 138 -6.84 5.37 12.61
CA VAL A 138 -6.48 4.09 11.96
C VAL A 138 -5.09 4.16 11.34
N LEU A 139 -4.79 5.25 10.63
CA LEU A 139 -3.46 5.50 10.07
C LEU A 139 -2.40 5.55 11.17
N GLN A 140 -2.63 6.29 12.27
CA GLN A 140 -1.67 6.37 13.37
C GLN A 140 -1.45 5.02 14.06
N MET A 141 -2.51 4.24 14.26
CA MET A 141 -2.41 2.89 14.83
C MET A 141 -1.53 1.98 13.97
N TRP A 142 -1.79 1.92 12.66
CA TRP A 142 -1.01 1.08 11.75
C TRP A 142 0.41 1.59 11.57
N MET A 143 0.63 2.90 11.55
CA MET A 143 1.97 3.48 11.50
C MET A 143 2.75 3.31 12.82
N ALA A 144 2.08 3.06 13.95
CA ALA A 144 2.72 2.72 15.21
C ALA A 144 3.23 1.25 15.25
N CYS A 145 2.66 0.38 14.42
CA CYS A 145 3.07 -1.01 14.28
C CYS A 145 4.34 -1.12 13.38
N PRO A 146 5.49 -1.58 13.92
CA PRO A 146 6.76 -1.58 13.17
C PRO A 146 6.72 -2.41 11.86
N PRO A 147 6.14 -3.63 11.82
CA PRO A 147 6.07 -4.39 10.58
C PRO A 147 5.27 -3.69 9.47
N THR A 148 4.11 -3.11 9.78
CA THR A 148 3.34 -2.37 8.77
C THR A 148 4.03 -1.09 8.35
N ARG A 149 4.72 -0.40 9.26
CA ARG A 149 5.59 0.74 8.92
C ARG A 149 6.70 0.33 7.94
N ALA A 150 7.38 -0.80 8.19
CA ALA A 150 8.41 -1.31 7.29
C ALA A 150 7.88 -1.61 5.88
N LEU A 151 6.67 -2.18 5.76
CA LEU A 151 6.01 -2.40 4.46
C LEU A 151 5.68 -1.09 3.74
N ILE A 152 5.20 -0.09 4.48
CA ILE A 152 4.94 1.26 3.95
C ILE A 152 6.23 1.91 3.47
N GLU A 153 7.32 1.84 4.25
CA GLU A 153 8.62 2.39 3.87
C GLU A 153 9.16 1.75 2.59
N LEU A 154 9.07 0.42 2.47
CA LEU A 154 9.42 -0.31 1.25
C LEU A 154 8.56 0.14 0.07
N THR A 155 7.25 0.27 0.27
CA THR A 155 6.30 0.69 -0.76
C THR A 155 6.61 2.12 -1.24
N THR A 156 6.73 3.08 -0.32
CA THR A 156 7.07 4.47 -0.64
C THR A 156 8.42 4.59 -1.33
N LYS A 157 9.41 3.78 -0.94
CA LYS A 157 10.72 3.74 -1.62
C LYS A 157 10.63 3.20 -3.05
N CYS A 158 9.82 2.17 -3.29
CA CYS A 158 9.54 1.69 -4.64
C CYS A 158 8.82 2.77 -5.48
N LEU A 159 7.79 3.39 -4.90
CA LEU A 159 6.95 4.39 -5.57
C LEU A 159 7.72 5.65 -5.92
N SER A 160 8.61 6.14 -5.05
CA SER A 160 9.34 7.40 -5.28
C SER A 160 10.12 7.43 -6.59
N THR A 161 10.46 6.27 -7.15
CA THR A 161 11.17 6.20 -8.42
C THR A 161 10.31 5.66 -9.56
N LEU A 162 9.36 4.77 -9.27
CA LEU A 162 8.40 4.33 -10.27
C LEU A 162 7.49 5.47 -10.72
N ILE A 163 7.16 6.42 -9.84
CA ILE A 163 6.24 7.50 -10.14
C ILE A 163 6.76 8.46 -11.22
N ASP A 164 8.08 8.64 -11.31
CA ASP A 164 8.70 9.48 -12.35
C ASP A 164 8.82 8.76 -13.70
N THR A 165 8.89 7.42 -13.68
CA THR A 165 9.15 6.61 -14.88
C THR A 165 7.87 6.03 -15.48
N ASN A 166 6.94 5.61 -14.64
CA ASN A 166 5.67 5.00 -14.99
C ASN A 166 4.64 5.16 -13.85
N PRO A 167 4.11 6.38 -13.64
CA PRO A 167 3.18 6.66 -12.54
C PRO A 167 1.89 5.83 -12.63
N ASP A 168 1.45 5.50 -13.84
CA ASP A 168 0.20 4.77 -14.05
C ASP A 168 0.26 3.38 -13.41
N LYS A 169 1.26 2.58 -13.77
CA LYS A 169 1.36 1.19 -13.31
C LYS A 169 1.50 1.06 -11.79
N CYS A 170 2.28 1.94 -11.17
CA CYS A 170 2.54 1.82 -9.74
C CYS A 170 1.35 2.29 -8.90
N ILE A 171 0.62 3.31 -9.36
CA ILE A 171 -0.60 3.77 -8.70
C ILE A 171 -1.78 2.84 -9.01
N ASP A 172 -1.82 2.20 -10.18
CA ASP A 172 -2.83 1.20 -10.50
C ASP A 172 -2.79 0.03 -9.53
N ALA A 173 -1.62 -0.54 -9.25
CA ALA A 173 -1.48 -1.60 -8.25
C ALA A 173 -1.98 -1.18 -6.85
N LEU A 174 -1.69 0.06 -6.44
CA LEU A 174 -2.18 0.63 -5.17
C LEU A 174 -3.71 0.71 -5.15
N LEU A 175 -4.31 1.27 -6.20
CA LEU A 175 -5.76 1.47 -6.28
C LEU A 175 -6.52 0.16 -6.50
N GLU A 176 -5.97 -0.79 -7.26
CA GLU A 176 -6.52 -2.14 -7.42
C GLU A 176 -6.55 -2.89 -6.08
N THR A 177 -5.50 -2.76 -5.27
CA THR A 177 -5.46 -3.31 -3.92
C THR A 177 -6.51 -2.62 -3.03
N SER A 178 -6.65 -1.29 -3.14
CA SER A 178 -7.68 -0.55 -2.42
C SER A 178 -9.08 -1.07 -2.76
N VAL A 179 -9.41 -1.28 -4.03
CA VAL A 179 -10.72 -1.81 -4.45
C VAL A 179 -11.04 -3.14 -3.76
N GLN A 180 -10.03 -3.98 -3.51
CA GLN A 180 -10.20 -5.29 -2.88
C GLN A 180 -10.32 -5.24 -1.35
N HIS A 181 -9.67 -4.26 -0.71
CA HIS A 181 -9.47 -4.25 0.75
C HIS A 181 -10.06 -3.00 1.45
N SER A 182 -10.62 -2.05 0.73
CA SER A 182 -11.38 -0.93 1.30
C SER A 182 -12.58 -1.43 2.13
N PRO A 183 -12.92 -0.76 3.25
CA PRO A 183 -12.31 0.49 3.73
C PRO A 183 -11.03 0.29 4.56
N HIS A 184 -10.66 -0.95 4.90
CA HIS A 184 -9.56 -1.23 5.83
C HIS A 184 -8.17 -0.86 5.29
N PHE A 185 -8.05 -0.72 3.98
CA PHE A 185 -6.83 -0.32 3.29
C PHE A 185 -6.74 1.19 3.02
N ASP A 186 -7.80 1.96 3.25
CA ASP A 186 -7.86 3.38 2.87
C ASP A 186 -6.74 4.22 3.52
N TRP A 187 -6.28 3.83 4.70
CA TRP A 187 -5.18 4.50 5.39
C TRP A 187 -3.85 4.37 4.64
N VAL A 188 -3.64 3.26 3.91
CA VAL A 188 -2.45 3.05 3.07
C VAL A 188 -2.47 4.04 1.92
N VAL A 189 -3.62 4.16 1.24
CA VAL A 189 -3.80 5.12 0.14
C VAL A 189 -3.66 6.55 0.64
N ALA A 190 -4.23 6.88 1.81
CA ALA A 190 -4.10 8.19 2.42
C ALA A 190 -2.64 8.51 2.79
N HIS A 191 -1.92 7.56 3.41
CA HIS A 191 -0.51 7.76 3.77
C HIS A 191 0.39 7.94 2.55
N ILE A 192 0.27 7.06 1.54
CA ILE A 192 1.02 7.18 0.29
C ILE A 192 0.61 8.46 -0.46
N GLY A 193 -0.66 8.84 -0.38
CA GLY A 193 -1.17 10.11 -0.87
C GLY A 193 -0.47 11.31 -0.23
N SER A 194 -0.19 11.28 1.07
CA SER A 194 0.59 12.35 1.69
C SER A 194 2.05 12.41 1.20
N CYS A 195 2.63 11.28 0.78
CA CYS A 195 3.95 11.24 0.16
C CYS A 195 3.95 11.72 -1.30
N PHE A 196 2.87 11.46 -2.04
CA PHE A 196 2.73 11.76 -3.47
C PHE A 196 1.38 12.44 -3.78
N PRO A 197 1.11 13.64 -3.23
CA PRO A 197 -0.23 14.21 -3.17
C PRO A 197 -0.81 14.45 -4.56
N HIS A 198 -0.08 15.12 -5.45
CA HIS A 198 -0.54 15.40 -6.80
C HIS A 198 -1.02 14.14 -7.53
N THR A 199 -0.15 13.12 -7.62
CA THR A 199 -0.43 11.90 -8.38
C THR A 199 -1.57 11.09 -7.77
N VAL A 200 -1.54 10.85 -6.45
CA VAL A 200 -2.54 10.00 -5.80
C VAL A 200 -3.91 10.68 -5.78
N ILE A 201 -3.97 11.98 -5.47
CA ILE A 201 -5.25 12.73 -5.46
C ILE A 201 -5.93 12.65 -6.82
N THR A 202 -5.20 12.94 -7.90
CA THR A 202 -5.77 12.90 -9.26
C THR A 202 -6.26 11.51 -9.62
N ARG A 203 -5.53 10.46 -9.22
CA ARG A 203 -5.91 9.07 -9.51
C ARG A 203 -7.08 8.56 -8.67
N VAL A 204 -7.15 8.93 -7.39
CA VAL A 204 -8.30 8.63 -6.53
C VAL A 204 -9.56 9.31 -7.06
N LEU A 205 -9.47 10.58 -7.49
CA LEU A 205 -10.59 11.30 -8.11
C LEU A 205 -11.03 10.63 -9.43
N ALA A 206 -10.09 10.29 -10.30
CA ALA A 206 -10.40 9.63 -11.57
C ALA A 206 -11.04 8.24 -11.37
N CYS A 207 -10.52 7.45 -10.44
CA CYS A 207 -11.09 6.15 -10.07
C CYS A 207 -12.49 6.30 -9.48
N GLY A 208 -12.68 7.24 -8.53
CA GLY A 208 -13.98 7.52 -7.93
C GLY A 208 -15.02 7.99 -8.96
N LEU A 209 -14.63 8.85 -9.91
CA LEU A 209 -15.51 9.30 -10.99
C LEU A 209 -15.89 8.15 -11.94
N LYS A 210 -14.92 7.32 -12.31
CA LYS A 210 -15.17 6.15 -13.16
C LYS A 210 -16.14 5.17 -12.50
N ASP A 211 -15.98 4.92 -11.20
CA ASP A 211 -16.90 4.08 -10.42
C ASP A 211 -18.28 4.73 -10.29
N PHE A 212 -18.33 6.05 -10.06
CA PHE A 212 -19.59 6.81 -9.99
C PHE A 212 -20.41 6.68 -11.27
N VAL A 213 -19.76 6.77 -12.43
CA VAL A 213 -20.38 6.60 -13.76
C VAL A 213 -20.80 5.16 -14.03
N SER A 214 -19.93 4.20 -13.72
CA SER A 214 -20.16 2.78 -14.05
C SER A 214 -21.38 2.20 -13.34
N HIS A 215 -21.73 2.76 -12.18
CA HIS A 215 -22.85 2.28 -11.38
C HIS A 215 -24.18 2.96 -11.68
N GLU A 216 -24.27 3.97 -12.57
CA GLU A 216 -25.55 4.59 -12.97
C GLU A 216 -26.51 3.57 -13.62
N ASP A 217 -25.99 2.50 -14.21
CA ASP A 217 -26.76 1.48 -14.95
C ASP A 217 -27.18 0.28 -14.07
N GLU A 218 -26.70 0.19 -12.82
CA GLU A 218 -27.06 -0.88 -11.87
C GLU A 218 -27.92 -0.35 -10.71
N ASP A 219 -29.12 -0.92 -10.54
CA ASP A 219 -30.21 -0.54 -9.63
C ASP A 219 -29.92 -0.88 -8.13
N GLY A 220 -28.70 -0.62 -7.66
CA GLY A 220 -28.18 -1.05 -6.37
C GLY A 220 -27.60 0.07 -5.50
N ASP A 221 -28.47 0.83 -4.84
CA ASP A 221 -28.13 1.98 -3.97
C ASP A 221 -27.16 1.64 -2.80
N ARG A 222 -27.04 0.35 -2.44
CA ARG A 222 -26.24 -0.10 -1.28
C ARG A 222 -24.75 -0.35 -1.57
N ALA A 223 -24.36 -0.62 -2.82
CA ALA A 223 -22.96 -0.86 -3.18
C ALA A 223 -22.18 0.43 -3.51
N ARG A 224 -22.89 1.53 -3.82
CA ARG A 224 -22.31 2.84 -4.14
C ARG A 224 -21.75 3.55 -2.91
N VAL A 225 -22.40 3.42 -1.77
CA VAL A 225 -22.10 4.18 -0.54
C VAL A 225 -20.74 3.81 0.08
N PRO A 226 -20.32 2.54 0.20
CA PRO A 226 -19.06 2.18 0.84
C PRO A 226 -17.82 2.68 0.08
N LYS A 227 -17.80 2.53 -1.26
CA LYS A 227 -16.67 2.97 -2.09
C LYS A 227 -16.54 4.48 -2.14
N LEU A 228 -17.67 5.18 -2.25
CA LEU A 228 -17.67 6.64 -2.24
C LEU A 228 -17.25 7.18 -0.87
N ALA A 229 -17.67 6.53 0.23
CA ALA A 229 -17.20 6.87 1.57
C ALA A 229 -15.68 6.73 1.70
N SER A 230 -15.07 5.70 1.12
CA SER A 230 -13.61 5.55 1.05
C SER A 230 -12.94 6.69 0.28
N VAL A 231 -13.44 7.04 -0.90
CA VAL A 231 -12.92 8.18 -1.69
C VAL A 231 -13.01 9.48 -0.88
N VAL A 232 -14.15 9.75 -0.26
CA VAL A 232 -14.37 10.94 0.59
C VAL A 232 -13.43 10.94 1.80
N GLY A 233 -13.26 9.80 2.46
CA GLY A 233 -12.37 9.65 3.61
C GLY A 233 -10.91 9.95 3.26
N ILE A 234 -10.41 9.35 2.18
CA ILE A 234 -9.05 9.54 1.69
C ILE A 234 -8.82 11.00 1.29
N LEU A 235 -9.68 11.55 0.42
CA LEU A 235 -9.53 12.93 -0.06
C LEU A 235 -9.74 13.95 1.06
N GLY A 236 -10.64 13.68 2.02
CA GLY A 236 -10.85 14.51 3.20
C GLY A 236 -9.61 14.56 4.10
N HIS A 237 -8.96 13.42 4.33
CA HIS A 237 -7.68 13.38 5.06
C HIS A 237 -6.60 14.20 4.34
N LEU A 238 -6.46 14.00 3.02
CA LEU A 238 -5.48 14.71 2.21
C LEU A 238 -5.78 16.22 2.12
N ALA A 239 -7.04 16.64 2.13
CA ALA A 239 -7.42 18.05 2.15
C ALA A 239 -6.92 18.79 3.39
N GLY A 240 -6.80 18.11 4.53
CA GLY A 240 -6.24 18.69 5.76
C GLY A 240 -4.75 19.03 5.66
N GLN A 241 -3.97 18.34 4.83
CA GLN A 241 -2.50 18.48 4.75
C GLN A 241 -2.01 19.02 3.40
N HIS A 242 -2.75 18.75 2.33
CA HIS A 242 -2.40 18.99 0.92
C HIS A 242 -3.52 19.74 0.20
N ALA A 243 -4.07 20.78 0.85
CA ALA A 243 -5.21 21.54 0.34
C ALA A 243 -4.97 22.15 -1.06
N ALA A 244 -3.72 22.52 -1.38
CA ALA A 244 -3.37 23.07 -2.70
C ALA A 244 -3.50 22.03 -3.82
N ASP A 245 -2.98 20.81 -3.61
CA ASP A 245 -3.10 19.71 -4.57
C ASP A 245 -4.55 19.27 -4.75
N ILE A 246 -5.32 19.20 -3.66
CA ILE A 246 -6.78 18.92 -3.72
C ILE A 246 -7.48 19.96 -4.59
N ARG A 247 -7.30 21.26 -4.30
CA ARG A 247 -7.92 22.32 -5.11
C ARG A 247 -7.52 22.23 -6.58
N ALA A 248 -6.24 22.07 -6.87
CA ALA A 248 -5.74 21.95 -8.25
C ALA A 248 -6.39 20.78 -8.99
N ALA A 249 -6.52 19.62 -8.34
CA ALA A 249 -7.13 18.44 -8.93
C ALA A 249 -8.65 18.60 -9.14
N LEU A 250 -9.37 19.17 -8.17
CA LEU A 250 -10.81 19.44 -8.29
C LEU A 250 -11.11 20.43 -9.42
N VAL A 251 -10.32 21.51 -9.51
CA VAL A 251 -10.44 22.51 -10.59
C VAL A 251 -10.13 21.88 -11.95
N SER A 252 -9.07 21.08 -12.04
CA SER A 252 -8.74 20.36 -13.28
C SER A 252 -9.89 19.46 -13.73
N LEU A 253 -10.49 18.71 -12.80
CA LEU A 253 -11.64 17.85 -13.10
C LEU A 253 -12.87 18.65 -13.55
N MET A 254 -13.16 19.78 -12.89
CA MET A 254 -14.22 20.70 -13.27
C MET A 254 -13.98 21.28 -14.66
N GLN A 255 -12.76 21.72 -14.99
CA GLN A 255 -12.42 22.27 -16.30
C GLN A 255 -12.58 21.23 -17.41
N GLN A 256 -12.21 19.98 -17.15
CA GLN A 256 -12.39 18.87 -18.09
C GLN A 256 -13.87 18.60 -18.41
N SER A 257 -14.80 18.97 -17.53
CA SER A 257 -16.24 18.82 -17.78
C SER A 257 -16.78 19.75 -18.88
N PHE A 258 -16.09 20.86 -19.17
CA PHE A 258 -16.49 21.84 -20.17
C PHE A 258 -15.91 21.56 -21.57
N ALA A 259 -15.45 20.33 -21.83
CA ALA A 259 -14.94 19.94 -23.14
C ALA A 259 -16.01 20.08 -24.24
N ALA A 260 -15.59 20.45 -25.46
CA ALA A 260 -16.50 20.65 -26.60
C ALA A 260 -17.25 19.37 -27.02
N SER A 261 -16.66 18.20 -26.75
CA SER A 261 -17.25 16.88 -26.98
C SER A 261 -16.97 15.99 -25.76
N PRO A 262 -17.77 16.12 -24.69
CA PRO A 262 -17.45 15.51 -23.41
C PRO A 262 -17.68 13.99 -23.40
N THR A 263 -16.82 13.25 -22.71
CA THR A 263 -17.06 11.82 -22.39
C THR A 263 -18.14 11.68 -21.30
N ARG A 264 -18.60 10.45 -21.05
CA ARG A 264 -19.58 10.18 -19.97
C ARG A 264 -19.03 10.60 -18.60
N GLU A 265 -17.75 10.35 -18.34
CA GLU A 265 -17.04 10.77 -17.14
C GLU A 265 -16.98 12.30 -17.03
N GLN A 266 -16.67 13.00 -18.12
CA GLN A 266 -16.64 14.47 -18.12
C GLN A 266 -18.01 15.08 -17.84
N LEU A 267 -19.10 14.48 -18.33
CA LEU A 267 -20.46 14.91 -18.01
C LEU A 267 -20.83 14.66 -16.54
N ALA A 268 -20.35 13.56 -15.95
CA ALA A 268 -20.62 13.20 -14.56
C ALA A 268 -19.71 13.90 -13.54
N ALA A 269 -18.67 14.60 -13.99
CA ALA A 269 -17.71 15.27 -13.12
C ALA A 269 -18.36 16.26 -12.14
N ILE A 270 -19.29 17.10 -12.60
CA ILE A 270 -19.96 18.09 -11.73
C ILE A 270 -20.86 17.42 -10.68
N PRO A 271 -21.80 16.51 -11.04
CA PRO A 271 -22.56 15.73 -10.06
C PRO A 271 -21.67 15.00 -9.04
N PHE A 272 -20.60 14.37 -9.51
CA PHE A 272 -19.64 13.68 -8.65
C PHE A 272 -18.98 14.62 -7.63
N LEU A 273 -18.48 15.78 -8.08
CA LEU A 273 -17.87 16.79 -7.21
C LEU A 273 -18.85 17.32 -6.16
N LEU A 274 -20.10 17.57 -6.54
CA LEU A 274 -21.16 18.01 -5.61
C LEU A 274 -21.46 16.93 -4.57
N GLN A 275 -21.48 15.65 -4.99
CA GLN A 275 -21.67 14.54 -4.07
C GLN A 275 -20.51 14.44 -3.07
N LEU A 276 -19.24 14.54 -3.52
CA LEU A 276 -18.08 14.57 -2.62
C LEU A 276 -18.17 15.73 -1.61
N ALA A 277 -18.50 16.93 -2.08
CA ALA A 277 -18.66 18.12 -1.24
C ALA A 277 -19.77 17.94 -0.19
N SER A 278 -20.89 17.29 -0.55
CA SER A 278 -21.97 17.02 0.40
C SER A 278 -21.59 16.06 1.54
N MET A 279 -20.52 15.28 1.38
CA MET A 279 -20.09 14.25 2.32
C MET A 279 -18.85 14.66 3.15
N SER A 280 -18.19 15.76 2.82
CA SER A 280 -17.00 16.24 3.55
C SER A 280 -16.89 17.77 3.52
N GLU A 281 -16.88 18.38 4.70
CA GLU A 281 -16.72 19.83 4.86
C GLU A 281 -15.39 20.33 4.26
N HIS A 282 -14.32 19.54 4.36
CA HIS A 282 -13.01 19.92 3.81
C HIS A 282 -13.03 19.97 2.27
N LEU A 283 -13.77 19.05 1.65
CA LEU A 283 -13.95 19.03 0.20
C LEU A 283 -14.94 20.10 -0.25
N LEU A 284 -15.99 20.35 0.54
CA LEU A 284 -16.92 21.47 0.30
C LEU A 284 -16.17 22.80 0.27
N ASP A 285 -15.35 23.07 1.27
CA ASP A 285 -14.54 24.31 1.34
C ASP A 285 -13.59 24.42 0.13
N ALA A 286 -12.94 23.31 -0.24
CA ALA A 286 -12.07 23.27 -1.41
C ALA A 286 -12.82 23.59 -2.72
N VAL A 287 -14.03 23.05 -2.89
CA VAL A 287 -14.88 23.29 -4.07
C VAL A 287 -15.43 24.72 -4.07
N VAL A 288 -15.99 25.19 -2.97
CA VAL A 288 -16.63 26.52 -2.85
C VAL A 288 -15.63 27.65 -3.02
N SER A 289 -14.43 27.52 -2.43
CA SER A 289 -13.38 28.55 -2.53
C SER A 289 -12.99 28.85 -3.98
N GLU A 290 -13.03 27.85 -4.86
CA GLU A 290 -12.71 28.01 -6.28
C GLU A 290 -13.89 28.58 -7.07
N PHE A 291 -15.14 28.19 -6.77
CA PHE A 291 -16.32 28.85 -7.36
C PHE A 291 -16.39 30.34 -7.04
N THR A 292 -15.95 30.75 -5.85
CA THR A 292 -15.89 32.18 -5.51
C THR A 292 -14.78 32.93 -6.26
N ARG A 293 -13.69 32.26 -6.65
CA ARG A 293 -12.57 32.86 -7.40
C ARG A 293 -12.85 33.08 -8.88
N VAL A 294 -13.68 32.24 -9.50
CA VAL A 294 -14.09 32.39 -10.92
C VAL A 294 -14.93 33.68 -11.14
N ARG A 295 -15.37 34.33 -10.07
CA ARG A 295 -16.23 35.51 -10.09
C ARG A 295 -15.48 36.85 -10.06
N GLU A 296 -14.15 36.83 -9.93
CA GLU A 296 -13.24 37.98 -10.08
C GLU A 296 -12.51 37.92 -11.43
#